data_AF-A0A316D4M3-F1
#
_entry.id   AF-A0A316D4M3-F1
#
_cell.length_a   1.000
_cell.length_b   1.000
_cell.length_c   1.000
_cell.angle_alpha   90.00
_cell.angle_beta   90.00
_cell.angle_gamma   90.00
#
_symmetry.space_group_name_H-M   'P 1'
#
loop_
_entity.id
_entity.type
_entity.pdbx_description
1 polymer ?
#
loop_
_entity_poly.entity_id
_entity_poly.type
_entity_poly.pdbx_seq_one_letter_code
_entity_poly.pdbx_strand_id
1 'polypeptide(L)'
;MTQTANQATYPIELKWVNGIEWGEIEHPDYGRSYMTYWDGGPCYDTYSAPLLHEDGSVTVLRYCHDEGNWVDEISMEDYVEGTTYKFE
;
A
#
# COMPACT_ATOMS: atom_id res chain seq x y z
N MET A 1 37.34 -5.26 -3.81
CA MET A 1 36.31 -6.24 -3.39
C MET A 1 35.02 -5.47 -3.27
N THR A 2 34.04 -5.86 -4.06
CA THR A 2 32.79 -5.12 -4.34
C THR A 2 31.97 -4.91 -3.07
N GLN A 3 31.57 -3.66 -2.86
CA GLN A 3 30.66 -3.25 -1.80
C GLN A 3 29.27 -3.82 -2.14
N THR A 4 28.80 -4.77 -1.34
CA THR A 4 27.46 -5.34 -1.46
C THR A 4 26.47 -4.22 -1.19
N ALA A 5 25.81 -3.73 -2.24
CA ALA A 5 24.66 -2.86 -2.06
C ALA A 5 23.59 -3.69 -1.36
N ASN A 6 23.21 -3.30 -0.14
CA ASN A 6 21.96 -3.74 0.46
C ASN A 6 20.85 -3.27 -0.47
N GLN A 7 20.35 -4.16 -1.32
CA GLN A 7 19.16 -3.84 -2.10
C GLN A 7 18.01 -3.83 -1.11
N ALA A 8 17.39 -2.66 -0.88
CA ALA A 8 16.13 -2.60 -0.18
C ALA A 8 15.14 -3.45 -0.98
N THR A 9 14.71 -4.58 -0.41
CA THR A 9 13.62 -5.36 -0.99
C THR A 9 12.33 -4.62 -0.68
N TYR A 10 11.77 -3.99 -1.71
CA TYR A 10 10.45 -3.38 -1.60
C TYR A 10 9.40 -4.48 -1.61
N PRO A 11 8.28 -4.30 -0.87
CA PRO A 11 7.18 -5.25 -0.93
C PRO A 11 6.59 -5.33 -2.34
N ILE A 12 6.00 -6.48 -2.65
CA ILE A 12 5.31 -6.70 -3.93
C ILE A 12 3.93 -6.06 -3.85
N GLU A 13 3.60 -5.22 -4.84
CA GLU A 13 2.28 -4.59 -4.95
C GLU A 13 1.25 -5.58 -5.51
N LEU A 14 0.21 -5.85 -4.72
CA LEU A 14 -0.98 -6.60 -5.12
C LEU A 14 -2.04 -5.66 -5.69
N LYS A 15 -3.27 -6.15 -5.89
CA LYS A 15 -4.35 -5.38 -6.51
C LYS A 15 -5.64 -5.47 -5.70
N TRP A 16 -6.30 -4.34 -5.56
CA TRP A 16 -7.69 -4.27 -5.16
C TRP A 16 -8.60 -4.75 -6.29
N VAL A 17 -9.51 -5.68 -6.02
CA VAL A 17 -10.45 -6.17 -7.05
C VAL A 17 -11.58 -5.18 -7.33
N ASN A 18 -11.91 -4.32 -6.37
CA ASN A 18 -12.97 -3.31 -6.44
C ASN A 18 -12.46 -1.88 -6.18
N GLY A 19 -11.14 -1.67 -6.13
CA GLY A 19 -10.56 -0.36 -5.88
C GLY A 19 -10.62 0.54 -7.10
N ILE A 20 -10.95 1.81 -6.87
CA ILE A 20 -10.89 2.87 -7.87
C ILE A 20 -9.61 3.68 -7.64
N GLU A 21 -8.81 3.89 -8.69
CA GLU A 21 -7.59 4.69 -8.62
C GLU A 21 -7.92 6.15 -8.24
N TRP A 22 -7.32 6.64 -7.15
CA TRP A 22 -7.33 8.06 -6.78
C TRP A 22 -6.23 8.81 -7.55
N GLY A 23 -5.02 8.29 -7.48
CA GLY A 23 -3.81 8.92 -7.99
C GLY A 23 -2.56 8.59 -7.17
N GLU A 24 -1.41 9.06 -7.64
CA GLU A 24 -0.14 8.84 -6.96
C GLU A 24 0.10 9.89 -5.85
N ILE A 25 0.52 9.43 -4.68
CA ILE A 25 0.87 10.28 -3.54
C ILE A 25 2.27 9.89 -3.04
N GLU A 26 3.15 10.88 -2.85
CA GLU A 26 4.50 10.67 -2.31
C GLU A 26 4.44 10.30 -0.83
N HIS A 27 5.11 9.23 -0.42
CA HIS A 27 5.32 8.90 0.99
C HIS A 27 6.67 9.45 1.44
N PRO A 28 6.69 10.46 2.34
CA PRO A 28 7.92 11.16 2.70
C PRO A 28 8.96 10.25 3.36
N ASP A 29 8.52 9.28 4.16
CA ASP A 29 9.43 8.37 4.86
C ASP A 29 10.10 7.33 3.95
N TYR A 30 9.45 6.98 2.83
CA TYR A 30 9.97 5.99 1.88
C TYR A 30 10.61 6.63 0.64
N GLY A 31 10.47 7.95 0.47
CA GLY A 31 11.01 8.69 -0.67
C GLY A 31 10.50 8.19 -2.03
N ARG A 32 9.29 7.64 -2.05
CA ARG A 32 8.64 7.12 -3.26
C ARG A 32 7.14 7.40 -3.27
N SER A 33 6.56 7.45 -4.45
CA SER A 33 5.12 7.55 -4.63
C SER A 33 4.44 6.18 -4.65
N TYR A 34 3.19 6.16 -4.18
CA TYR A 34 2.31 5.01 -4.23
C TYR A 34 1.03 5.40 -4.98
N MET A 35 0.57 4.54 -5.89
CA MET A 35 -0.80 4.65 -6.39
C MET A 35 -1.77 4.36 -5.25
N THR A 36 -2.74 5.24 -5.07
CA THR A 36 -3.74 5.13 -4.01
C THR A 36 -5.12 4.84 -4.58
N TYR A 37 -5.95 4.17 -3.78
CA TYR A 37 -7.24 3.63 -4.17
C TYR A 37 -8.31 3.91 -3.12
N TRP A 38 -9.57 3.95 -3.55
CA TRP A 38 -10.75 4.07 -2.70
C TRP A 38 -11.86 3.08 -3.12
N ASP A 39 -12.96 3.03 -2.37
CA ASP A 39 -14.13 2.15 -2.60
C ASP A 39 -15.24 2.71 -3.52
N GLY A 40 -15.38 4.03 -3.61
CA GLY A 40 -16.32 4.76 -4.47
C GLY A 40 -17.17 5.75 -3.69
N GLY A 41 -17.08 5.72 -2.36
CA GLY A 41 -17.85 6.56 -1.45
C GLY A 41 -17.24 7.93 -1.18
N PRO A 42 -17.72 8.62 -0.14
CA PRO A 42 -17.07 9.81 0.39
C PRO A 42 -15.60 9.51 0.71
N CYS A 43 -14.69 10.26 0.10
CA CYS A 43 -13.28 9.98 0.21
C CYS A 43 -12.60 10.86 1.26
N TYR A 44 -12.53 10.33 2.48
CA TYR A 44 -11.74 10.90 3.58
C TYR A 44 -10.33 10.29 3.63
N ASP A 45 -10.23 9.03 3.22
CA ASP A 45 -8.99 8.26 3.24
C ASP A 45 -8.80 7.53 1.90
N THR A 46 -7.56 7.44 1.45
CA THR A 46 -7.15 6.55 0.36
C THR A 46 -6.07 5.60 0.82
N TYR A 47 -5.94 4.47 0.12
CA TYR A 47 -5.08 3.38 0.54
C TYR A 47 -4.12 3.00 -0.59
N SER A 48 -2.87 2.64 -0.27
CA SER A 48 -1.96 2.06 -1.25
C SER A 48 -2.52 0.76 -1.84
N ALA A 49 -1.88 0.23 -2.88
CA ALA A 49 -2.01 -1.19 -3.17
C ALA A 49 -1.66 -2.03 -1.92
N PRO A 50 -2.25 -3.23 -1.72
CA PRO A 50 -1.79 -4.14 -0.68
C PRO A 50 -0.35 -4.54 -0.97
N LEU A 51 0.49 -4.46 0.05
CA LEU A 51 1.93 -4.64 -0.01
C LEU A 51 2.28 -5.99 0.62
N LEU A 52 2.72 -6.95 -0.19
CA LEU A 52 3.18 -8.26 0.26
C LEU A 52 4.66 -8.19 0.66
N HIS A 53 4.93 -8.44 1.93
CA HIS A 53 6.28 -8.49 2.49
C HIS A 53 6.90 -9.89 2.38
N GLU A 54 8.21 -9.97 2.59
CA GLU A 54 8.97 -11.23 2.47
C GLU A 54 8.54 -12.30 3.48
N ASP A 55 7.98 -11.90 4.62
CA ASP A 55 7.46 -12.79 5.66
C ASP A 55 6.05 -13.33 5.35
N GLY A 56 5.44 -12.91 4.24
CA GLY A 56 4.09 -13.28 3.84
C GLY A 56 2.98 -12.39 4.41
N SER A 57 3.34 -11.40 5.25
CA SER A 57 2.38 -10.41 5.72
C SER A 57 1.96 -9.47 4.60
N VAL A 58 0.72 -9.00 4.66
CA VAL A 58 0.19 -8.01 3.73
C VAL A 58 -0.23 -6.78 4.51
N THR A 59 0.23 -5.61 4.08
CA THR A 59 -0.17 -4.33 4.70
C THR A 59 -0.64 -3.33 3.67
N VAL A 60 -1.39 -2.32 4.10
CA VAL A 60 -1.78 -1.17 3.28
C VAL A 60 -1.41 0.12 4.00
N LEU A 61 -0.94 1.10 3.25
CA LEU A 61 -0.66 2.44 3.78
C LEU A 61 -1.92 3.30 3.61
N ARG A 62 -2.35 4.00 4.66
CA ARG A 62 -3.49 4.93 4.61
C ARG A 62 -3.01 6.37 4.51
N TYR A 63 -3.52 7.10 3.51
CA TYR A 63 -3.38 8.54 3.38
C TYR A 63 -4.69 9.22 3.80
N CYS A 64 -4.61 10.11 4.80
CA CYS A 64 -5.75 10.89 5.26
C CYS A 64 -5.81 12.22 4.50
N HIS A 65 -6.90 12.47 3.79
CA HIS A 65 -7.06 13.70 3.00
C HIS A 65 -7.37 14.93 3.86
N ASP A 66 -7.96 14.74 5.03
CA ASP A 66 -8.26 15.84 5.95
C ASP A 66 -7.00 16.41 6.61
N GLU A 67 -6.06 15.53 6.97
CA GLU A 67 -4.77 15.91 7.57
C GLU A 67 -3.66 16.13 6.53
N GLY A 68 -3.79 15.55 5.33
CA GLY A 68 -2.82 15.67 4.25
C GLY A 68 -1.54 14.86 4.46
N ASN A 69 -1.61 13.76 5.20
CA ASN A 69 -0.49 12.93 5.60
C ASN A 69 -0.78 11.43 5.47
N TRP A 70 0.29 10.63 5.45
CA TRP A 70 0.21 9.19 5.67
C TRP A 70 0.08 8.95 7.17
N VAL A 71 -0.93 8.20 7.58
CA VAL A 71 -1.29 8.07 9.01
C VAL A 71 -0.86 6.74 9.58
N ASP A 72 -1.15 5.64 8.89
CA ASP A 72 -0.96 4.29 9.42
C ASP A 72 -0.55 3.28 8.35
N GLU A 73 0.26 2.31 8.76
CA GLU A 73 0.38 1.02 8.08
C GLU A 73 -0.59 0.03 8.74
N ILE A 74 -1.50 -0.52 7.96
CA ILE A 74 -2.60 -1.36 8.43
C ILE A 74 -2.34 -2.79 7.97
N SER A 75 -2.26 -3.73 8.91
CA SER A 75 -2.15 -5.16 8.61
C SER A 75 -3.45 -5.70 8.01
N MET A 76 -3.31 -6.42 6.91
CA MET A 76 -4.37 -7.22 6.30
C MET A 76 -4.23 -8.69 6.72
N GLU A 77 -5.12 -9.54 6.22
CA GLU A 77 -4.97 -10.99 6.34
C GLU A 77 -3.68 -11.47 5.64
N ASP A 78 -3.06 -12.51 6.21
CA ASP A 78 -1.85 -13.12 5.64
C ASP A 78 -2.08 -13.59 4.20
N TYR A 79 -1.04 -13.51 3.37
CA TYR A 79 -1.16 -13.92 1.98
C TYR A 79 -1.34 -15.44 1.85
N VAL A 80 -2.48 -15.83 1.29
CA VAL A 80 -2.72 -17.19 0.78
C VAL A 80 -2.89 -17.11 -0.74
N GLU A 81 -2.28 -18.04 -1.49
CA GLU A 81 -2.39 -18.08 -2.95
C GLU A 81 -3.87 -18.11 -3.38
N GLY A 82 -4.27 -17.17 -4.25
CA GLY A 82 -5.65 -17.02 -4.71
C GLY A 82 -6.52 -16.08 -3.86
N THR A 83 -5.98 -15.46 -2.81
CA THR A 83 -6.69 -14.45 -2.00
C THR A 83 -6.96 -13.19 -2.82
N THR A 84 -8.18 -12.66 -2.67
CA THR A 84 -8.60 -11.40 -3.30
C THR A 84 -8.71 -10.29 -2.25
N TYR A 85 -8.06 -9.16 -2.50
CA TYR A 85 -8.12 -7.99 -1.63
C TYR A 85 -9.18 -7.03 -2.13
N LYS A 86 -10.10 -6.61 -1.27
CA LYS A 86 -11.21 -5.70 -1.59
C LYS A 86 -11.47 -4.73 -0.45
N PHE A 87 -12.01 -3.56 -0.78
CA PHE A 87 -12.66 -2.70 0.21
C PHE A 87 -13.96 -3.37 0.68
N GLU A 88 -14.26 -3.27 1.98
CA GLU A 88 -15.48 -3.82 2.61
C GLU A 88 -16.70 -2.90 2.46
#